data_AF-A0A0Z8TJG2-F1
#
_entry.id   AF-A0A0Z8TJG2-F1
#
_cell.length_a   1.000
_cell.length_b   1.000
_cell.length_c   1.000
_cell.angle_alpha   90.00
_cell.angle_beta   90.00
_cell.angle_gamma   90.00
#
_symmetry.space_group_name_H-M   'P 1'
#
loop_
_entity.id
_entity.type
_entity.pdbx_description
1 polymer ?
#
loop_
_entity_poly.entity_id
_entity_poly.type
_entity_poly.pdbx_seq_one_letter_code
_entity_poly.pdbx_strand_id
1 'polypeptide(L)' 'MLSFLNQVEAAYEKGADAVAILVSYKSFKDVVKSKGQERQIDRDFEAVSGYSTYRVVKAAQDKGKGVIRFGN' A
#
# COMPACT_ATOMS: atom_id res chain seq x y z
N MET A 1 3.11 8.90 4.80
CA MET A 1 4.00 7.75 5.07
C MET A 1 3.30 6.73 5.96
N LEU A 2 3.19 6.97 7.28
CA LEU A 2 2.61 5.99 8.23
C LEU A 2 1.19 5.54 7.83
N SER A 3 0.31 6.48 7.48
CA SER A 3 -1.05 6.15 7.04
C SER A 3 -1.10 5.20 5.84
N PHE A 4 -0.15 5.31 4.90
CA PHE A 4 -0.10 4.41 3.73
C PHE A 4 0.31 3.00 4.14
N LEU A 5 1.36 2.86 4.95
CA LEU A 5 1.79 1.54 5.43
C LEU A 5 0.71 0.85 6.27
N ASN A 6 0.01 1.59 7.13
CA ASN A 6 -1.11 1.02 7.90
C ASN A 6 -2.27 0.54 7.01
N GLN A 7 -2.52 1.20 5.86
CA GLN A 7 -3.51 0.73 4.89
C GLN A 7 -3.05 -0.54 4.16
N VAL A 8 -1.74 -0.67 3.92
CA VAL A 8 -1.14 -1.89 3.38
C VAL A 8 -1.31 -3.04 4.37
N GLU A 9 -0.95 -2.87 5.65
CA GLU A 9 -1.18 -3.87 6.70
C GLU A 9 -2.64 -4.27 6.79
N ALA A 10 -3.55 -3.28 6.82
CA ALA A 10 -4.98 -3.54 6.88
C ALA A 10 -5.47 -4.37 5.68
N ALA A 11 -4.93 -4.15 4.48
CA ALA A 11 -5.29 -4.93 3.28
C ALA A 11 -4.93 -6.43 3.41
N TYR A 12 -3.87 -6.77 4.15
CA TYR A 12 -3.50 -8.17 4.43
C TYR A 12 -4.29 -8.75 5.60
N GLU A 13 -4.55 -7.98 6.66
CA GLU A 13 -5.12 -8.52 7.91
C GLU A 13 -6.64 -8.57 7.96
N LYS A 14 -7.33 -7.53 7.48
CA LYS A 14 -8.80 -7.36 7.64
C LYS A 14 -9.52 -6.88 6.39
N GLY A 15 -8.74 -6.45 5.40
CA GLY A 15 -9.16 -5.73 4.22
C GLY A 15 -9.13 -4.22 4.40
N ALA A 16 -8.91 -3.53 3.30
CA ALA A 16 -8.88 -2.06 3.25
C ALA A 16 -9.62 -1.54 2.01
N ASP A 17 -10.21 -0.36 2.14
CA ASP A 17 -10.91 0.28 1.02
C ASP A 17 -9.91 0.79 -0.04
N ALA A 18 -10.18 0.49 -1.31
CA ALA A 18 -9.31 0.87 -2.42
C ALA A 18 -9.10 2.38 -2.50
N VAL A 19 -10.12 3.20 -2.23
CA VAL A 19 -10.00 4.66 -2.28
C VAL A 19 -9.12 5.14 -1.13
N ALA A 20 -9.28 4.59 0.07
CA ALA A 20 -8.43 4.92 1.22
C ALA A 20 -6.94 4.59 0.98
N ILE A 21 -6.65 3.44 0.36
CA ILE A 21 -5.29 3.07 -0.07
C ILE A 21 -4.75 4.11 -1.07
N LEU A 22 -5.50 4.44 -2.13
CA LEU A 22 -5.03 5.36 -3.17
C LEU A 22 -4.82 6.79 -2.66
N VAL A 23 -5.67 7.27 -1.75
CA VAL A 23 -5.52 8.60 -1.11
C VAL A 23 -4.26 8.63 -0.25
N SER A 24 -4.06 7.64 0.62
CA SER A 24 -2.86 7.58 1.48
C SER A 24 -1.58 7.37 0.66
N TYR A 25 -1.66 6.60 -0.44
CA TYR A 25 -0.57 6.43 -1.40
C TYR A 25 -0.21 7.75 -2.11
N LYS A 26 -1.20 8.57 -2.50
CA LYS A 26 -0.94 9.91 -3.06
C LYS A 26 -0.15 10.78 -2.09
N SER A 27 -0.57 10.83 -0.81
CA SER A 27 0.17 11.57 0.22
C SER A 27 1.56 11.00 0.48
N PHE A 28 1.73 9.67 0.38
CA PHE A 28 3.06 9.05 0.40
C PHE A 28 3.93 9.53 -0.76
N LYS A 29 3.40 9.55 -1.98
CA LYS A 29 4.11 10.05 -3.18
C LYS A 29 4.43 11.54 -3.12
N ASP A 30 3.70 12.32 -2.32
CA ASP A 30 4.04 13.72 -2.08
C ASP A 30 5.31 13.91 -1.26
N VAL A 31 5.68 12.94 -0.45
CA VAL A 31 6.96 12.92 0.29
C VAL A 31 8.01 12.13 -0.49
N VAL A 32 7.63 10.97 -1.05
CA VAL A 32 8.53 10.04 -1.75
C VAL A 32 8.31 10.15 -3.26
N LYS A 33 8.97 11.13 -3.86
CA LYS A 33 8.82 11.43 -5.29
C LYS A 33 9.51 10.39 -6.19
N SER A 34 10.70 9.91 -5.81
CA SER A 34 11.48 9.01 -6.67
C SER A 34 10.98 7.56 -6.64
N LYS A 35 10.99 6.89 -7.80
CA LYS A 35 10.66 5.46 -7.92
C LYS A 35 11.69 4.57 -7.21
N GLY A 36 12.96 4.99 -7.16
CA GLY A 36 14.02 4.24 -6.49
C GLY A 36 13.81 4.16 -4.97
N GLN A 37 13.46 5.29 -4.35
CA GLN A 37 13.17 5.36 -2.92
C GLN A 37 11.90 4.58 -2.57
N GLU A 38 10.86 4.68 -3.40
CA GLU A 38 9.65 3.86 -3.23
C GLU A 38 9.94 2.36 -3.24
N ARG A 39 10.76 1.88 -4.19
CA ARG A 39 11.18 0.48 -4.24
C ARG A 39 12.05 0.07 -3.04
N GLN A 40 12.87 0.97 -2.51
CA GLN A 40 13.66 0.69 -1.31
C GLN A 40 12.74 0.52 -0.10
N ILE A 41 11.78 1.44 0.07
CA ILE A 41 10.79 1.38 1.14
C ILE A 41 9.94 0.10 1.04
N ASP A 42 9.49 -0.28 -0.15
CA ASP A 42 8.72 -1.51 -0.36
C ASP A 42 9.53 -2.74 0.07
N ARG A 43 10.80 -2.84 -0.33
CA ARG A 43 11.70 -3.94 0.08
C ARG A 43 11.94 -3.98 1.59
N ASP A 44 12.22 -2.84 2.20
CA ASP A 44 12.52 -2.77 3.63
C ASP A 44 11.28 -3.11 4.47
N PHE A 45 10.11 -2.63 4.03
CA PHE A 45 8.84 -2.94 4.67
C PHE A 45 8.46 -4.42 4.49
N GLU A 46 8.59 -4.97 3.28
CA GLU A 46 8.30 -6.38 2.99
C GLU A 46 9.23 -7.32 3.76
N ALA A 47 10.51 -6.97 3.92
CA ALA A 47 11.47 -7.77 4.68
C ALA A 47 11.10 -7.93 6.17
N VAL A 48 10.41 -6.94 6.76
CA VAL A 48 10.02 -6.95 8.17
C VAL A 48 8.60 -7.47 8.38
N SER A 49 7.66 -7.10 7.52
CA SER A 49 6.22 -7.42 7.67
C SER A 49 5.75 -8.61 6.86
N GLY A 50 6.47 -8.99 5.79
CA GLY A 50 5.99 -9.92 4.77
C GLY A 50 4.96 -9.32 3.80
N TYR A 51 4.66 -8.02 3.88
CA TYR A 51 3.62 -7.37 3.08
C TYR A 51 4.23 -6.49 1.98
N SER A 52 3.77 -6.65 0.74
CA SER A 52 4.18 -5.80 -0.38
C SER A 52 3.23 -4.61 -0.56
N THR A 53 3.77 -3.39 -0.45
CA THR A 53 3.04 -2.15 -0.73
C THR A 53 2.69 -2.03 -2.21
N TYR A 54 3.60 -2.47 -3.10
CA TYR A 54 3.39 -2.46 -4.54
C TYR A 54 2.16 -3.29 -4.95
N ARG A 55 2.04 -4.51 -4.42
CA ARG A 55 0.90 -5.40 -4.71
C ARG A 55 -0.42 -4.76 -4.29
N VAL A 56 -0.46 -4.17 -3.09
CA VAL A 56 -1.67 -3.51 -2.56
C VAL A 56 -2.07 -2.31 -3.40
N VAL A 57 -1.12 -1.44 -3.76
CA VAL A 57 -1.42 -0.27 -4.62
C VAL A 57 -1.93 -0.72 -5.98
N LYS A 58 -1.29 -1.72 -6.60
CA LYS A 58 -1.72 -2.24 -7.90
C LYS A 58 -3.16 -2.76 -7.86
N ALA A 59 -3.48 -3.58 -6.86
CA ALA A 59 -4.86 -4.05 -6.69
C ALA A 59 -5.85 -2.92 -6.42
N ALA A 60 -5.45 -1.88 -5.67
CA ALA A 60 -6.27 -0.70 -5.43
C ALA A 60 -6.58 0.07 -6.71
N GLN A 61 -5.59 0.23 -7.58
CA GLN A 61 -5.76 0.85 -8.89
C GLN A 61 -6.68 0.03 -9.80
N ASP A 62 -6.46 -1.29 -9.86
CA ASP A 62 -7.25 -2.19 -10.71
C ASP A 62 -8.72 -2.28 -10.24
N LYS A 63 -8.95 -2.24 -8.93
CA LYS A 63 -10.30 -2.31 -8.35
C LYS A 63 -11.05 -0.97 -8.42
N GLY A 64 -10.36 0.14 -8.21
CA GLY A 64 -10.92 1.51 -8.20
C GLY A 64 -11.81 1.85 -6.99
N LYS A 65 -12.67 0.94 -6.52
CA LYS A 65 -13.59 1.15 -5.38
C LYS A 65 -13.94 -0.13 -4.62
N GLY A 66 -14.21 -0.02 -3.32
CA GLY A 66 -14.56 -1.13 -2.44
C GLY A 66 -13.34 -1.83 -1.82
N VAL A 67 -13.59 -2.88 -1.04
CA VAL A 67 -12.57 -3.48 -0.15
C VAL A 67 -11.67 -4.49 -0.85
N ILE A 68 -10.36 -4.40 -0.65
CA ILE A 68 -9.35 -5.36 -1.12
C ILE A 68 -8.84 -6.18 0.06
N ARG A 69 -8.58 -7.46 -0.18
CA ARG A 69 -8.02 -8.42 0.79
C ARG A 69 -6.94 -9.26 0.11
N PHE A 70 -5.81 -9.43 0.79
CA PHE A 70 -4.69 -10.26 0.32
C PHE A 70 -4.45 -11.51 1.19
N GLY A 71 -5.17 -11.67 2.30
CA GLY A 71 -5.24 -12.94 3.02
C GLY A 71 -6.16 -13.94 2.31
N ASN A 72 -5.80 -15.23 2.38
CA ASN A 72 -6.73 -16.34 2.15
C ASN A 72 -7.91 -16.25 3.13
#